data_AF-A0A3D0G9G9-F1
#
_entry.id   AF-A0A3D0G9G9-F1
#
_cell.length_a   1.000
_cell.length_b   1.000
_cell.length_c   1.000
_cell.angle_alpha   90.00
_cell.angle_beta   90.00
_cell.angle_gamma   90.00
#
_symmetry.space_group_name_H-M   'P 1'
#
loop_
_entity.id
_entity.type
_entity.pdbx_description
1 polymer ?
#
loop_
_entity_poly.entity_id
_entity_poly.type
_entity_poly.pdbx_seq_one_letter_code
_entity_poly.pdbx_strand_id
1 'polypeptide(L)'
;GKNHDIPLGEHELYAAQEIKKAVAESFESHAKPHEDGLFKVYERVSRDIGTLDTIAKLGTYLKGIQETDPRFTGRAIKNITDAVKVRAMDFELPDEWMEEPELFLFRDYDTKKAMIEELRQPITIEMVIQEINRYADSEFRYADKSDEAAIANMVREFGITEEAKRRYVESKGS
;
A
#
# COMPACT_ATOMS: atom_id res chain seq x y z
N GLY A 1 -39.91 7.44 1.74
CA GLY A 1 -40.82 8.35 1.00
C GLY A 1 -40.91 7.90 -0.44
N LYS A 2 -42.08 8.04 -1.08
CA LYS A 2 -42.36 7.58 -2.45
C LYS A 2 -41.61 8.40 -3.52
N ASN A 3 -40.28 8.36 -3.53
CA ASN A 3 -39.44 8.98 -4.56
C ASN A 3 -38.02 8.40 -4.53
N HIS A 4 -37.87 7.09 -4.76
CA HIS A 4 -36.66 6.56 -5.38
C HIS A 4 -36.93 5.15 -5.90
N ASP A 5 -36.94 5.02 -7.22
CA ASP A 5 -37.04 3.76 -7.96
C ASP A 5 -35.60 3.33 -8.31
N ILE A 6 -34.81 3.03 -7.27
CA ILE A 6 -33.45 2.52 -7.45
C ILE A 6 -33.60 1.01 -7.61
N PRO A 7 -33.38 0.44 -8.81
CA PRO A 7 -33.42 -1.00 -8.97
C PRO A 7 -32.35 -1.62 -8.06
N LEU A 8 -32.75 -2.63 -7.29
CA LEU A 8 -31.85 -3.51 -6.57
C LEU A 8 -31.03 -4.22 -7.65
N GLY A 9 -29.81 -3.75 -7.91
CA GLY A 9 -28.92 -4.34 -8.91
C GLY A 9 -28.72 -5.81 -8.59
N GLU A 10 -28.67 -6.65 -9.63
CA GLU A 10 -28.37 -8.07 -9.48
C GLU A 10 -27.03 -8.22 -8.73
N HIS A 11 -27.11 -8.72 -7.50
CA HIS A 11 -25.94 -8.99 -6.69
C HIS A 11 -25.38 -10.35 -7.17
N GLU A 12 -24.33 -10.33 -7.98
CA GLU A 12 -23.61 -11.56 -8.32
C GLU A 12 -22.95 -12.11 -7.04
N LEU A 13 -23.59 -13.11 -6.43
CA LEU A 13 -23.20 -13.75 -5.18
C LEU A 13 -21.76 -14.32 -5.17
N TYR A 14 -21.09 -14.42 -6.32
CA TYR A 14 -19.71 -14.91 -6.46
C TYR A 14 -18.67 -13.84 -6.82
N ALA A 15 -19.08 -12.65 -7.28
CA ALA A 15 -18.14 -11.59 -7.66
C ALA A 15 -17.35 -11.09 -6.44
N ALA A 16 -18.02 -10.95 -5.29
CA ALA A 16 -17.38 -10.52 -4.04
C ALA A 16 -16.35 -11.55 -3.53
N GLN A 17 -16.59 -12.85 -3.71
CA GLN A 17 -15.65 -13.91 -3.28
C GLN A 17 -14.39 -13.94 -4.14
N GLU A 18 -14.52 -13.80 -5.46
CA GLU A 18 -13.36 -13.72 -6.37
C GLU A 18 -12.52 -12.46 -6.11
N ILE A 19 -13.16 -11.31 -5.83
CA ILE A 19 -12.47 -10.08 -5.44
C ILE A 19 -11.71 -10.28 -4.13
N LYS A 20 -12.34 -10.85 -3.10
CA LYS A 20 -11.68 -11.14 -1.81
C LYS A 20 -10.48 -12.06 -1.98
N LYS A 21 -10.58 -13.08 -2.84
CA LYS A 21 -9.50 -14.01 -3.13
C LYS A 21 -8.32 -13.33 -3.84
N ALA A 22 -8.59 -12.54 -4.89
CA ALA A 22 -7.56 -11.80 -5.60
C ALA A 22 -6.86 -10.78 -4.68
N VAL A 23 -7.60 -10.14 -3.78
CA VAL A 23 -7.06 -9.22 -2.77
C VAL A 23 -6.17 -9.96 -1.77
N ALA A 24 -6.59 -11.13 -1.27
CA ALA A 24 -5.77 -11.96 -0.39
C ALA A 24 -4.45 -12.40 -1.05
N GLU A 25 -4.52 -12.91 -2.28
CA GLU A 25 -3.32 -13.31 -3.06
C GLU A 25 -2.38 -12.13 -3.30
N SER A 26 -2.92 -10.93 -3.60
CA SER A 26 -2.12 -9.72 -3.73
C SER A 26 -1.39 -9.38 -2.42
N PHE A 27 -2.02 -9.58 -1.27
CA PHE A 27 -1.38 -9.33 0.03
C PHE A 27 -0.33 -10.37 0.39
N GLU A 28 -0.56 -11.65 0.09
CA GLU A 28 0.44 -12.71 0.30
C GLU A 28 1.74 -12.43 -0.46
N SER A 29 1.64 -11.83 -1.66
CA SER A 29 2.83 -11.43 -2.42
C SER A 29 3.73 -10.44 -1.65
N HIS A 30 3.16 -9.61 -0.77
CA HIS A 30 3.90 -8.65 0.04
C HIS A 30 4.44 -9.22 1.36
N ALA A 31 4.40 -10.54 1.57
CA ALA A 31 5.07 -11.17 2.71
C ALA A 31 6.58 -10.89 2.75
N LYS A 32 7.19 -10.64 1.58
CA LYS A 32 8.57 -10.18 1.43
C LYS A 32 8.64 -8.94 0.53
N PRO A 33 9.69 -8.10 0.67
CA PRO A 33 9.95 -7.00 -0.27
C PRO A 33 10.21 -7.48 -1.70
N HIS A 34 9.87 -6.63 -2.66
CA HIS A 34 10.15 -6.85 -4.08
C HIS A 34 11.30 -5.99 -4.61
N GLU A 35 11.51 -4.79 -4.06
CA GLU A 35 12.59 -3.90 -4.50
C GLU A 35 13.92 -4.29 -3.85
N ASP A 36 14.99 -4.40 -4.64
CA ASP A 36 16.32 -4.87 -4.19
C ASP A 36 16.86 -4.09 -2.98
N GLY A 37 16.64 -2.76 -2.97
CA GLY A 37 17.06 -1.90 -1.87
C GLY A 37 16.35 -2.25 -0.57
N LEU A 38 15.02 -2.44 -0.62
CA LEU A 38 14.22 -2.80 0.54
C LEU A 38 14.49 -4.24 0.99
N PHE A 39 14.68 -5.17 0.05
CA PHE A 39 15.00 -6.57 0.33
C PHE A 39 16.29 -6.69 1.16
N LYS A 40 17.33 -5.91 0.83
CA LYS A 40 18.58 -5.86 1.61
C LYS A 40 18.35 -5.38 3.05
N VAL A 41 17.46 -4.40 3.26
CA VAL A 41 17.10 -3.93 4.60
C VAL A 41 16.40 -5.04 5.38
N TYR A 42 15.42 -5.70 4.76
CA TYR A 42 14.66 -6.80 5.36
C TYR A 42 15.57 -7.95 5.77
N GLU A 43 16.46 -8.40 4.88
CA GLU A 43 17.42 -9.48 5.15
C GLU A 43 18.38 -9.13 6.29
N ARG A 44 18.91 -7.90 6.30
CA ARG A 44 19.79 -7.42 7.37
C ARG A 44 19.06 -7.43 8.72
N VAL A 45 17.87 -6.82 8.79
CA VAL A 45 17.11 -6.76 10.05
C VAL A 45 16.72 -8.15 10.52
N SER A 46 16.20 -9.00 9.63
CA SER A 46 15.78 -10.37 9.96
C SER A 46 16.95 -11.22 10.44
N ARG A 47 18.16 -11.01 9.91
CA ARG A 47 19.39 -11.66 10.39
C ARG A 47 19.76 -11.21 11.79
N ASP A 48 19.65 -9.90 12.06
CA ASP A 48 20.12 -9.31 13.31
C ASP A 48 19.17 -9.59 14.50
N ILE A 49 17.85 -9.60 14.26
CA ILE A 49 16.84 -9.71 15.33
C ILE A 49 15.85 -10.87 15.17
N GLY A 50 16.03 -11.71 14.14
CA GLY A 50 15.15 -12.83 13.82
C GLY A 50 13.82 -12.41 13.18
N THR A 51 12.84 -13.32 13.21
CA THR A 51 11.50 -13.10 12.66
C THR A 51 10.85 -11.85 13.23
N LEU A 52 10.21 -11.05 12.37
CA LEU A 52 9.52 -9.80 12.72
C LEU A 52 8.17 -10.04 13.40
N ASP A 53 8.17 -10.71 14.55
CA ASP A 53 6.97 -11.22 15.26
C ASP A 53 6.45 -10.31 16.39
N THR A 54 7.07 -9.15 16.62
CA THR A 54 6.70 -8.22 17.69
C THR A 54 6.72 -6.77 17.22
N ILE A 55 5.93 -5.91 17.87
CA ILE A 55 5.90 -4.45 17.59
C ILE A 55 7.30 -3.83 17.69
N ALA A 56 8.11 -4.26 18.66
CA ALA A 56 9.48 -3.76 18.83
C ALA A 56 10.35 -4.08 17.60
N LYS A 57 10.29 -5.33 17.10
CA LYS A 57 11.03 -5.74 15.89
C LYS A 57 10.51 -5.05 14.62
N LEU A 58 9.20 -4.84 14.51
CA LEU A 58 8.62 -4.03 13.43
C LEU A 58 9.13 -2.58 13.48
N GLY A 59 9.28 -2.01 14.68
CA GLY A 59 9.90 -0.71 14.89
C GLY A 59 11.36 -0.66 14.40
N THR A 60 12.15 -1.70 14.69
CA THR A 60 13.52 -1.82 14.17
C THR A 60 13.53 -1.93 12.64
N TYR A 61 12.59 -2.67 12.05
CA TYR A 61 12.49 -2.77 10.59
C TYR A 61 12.17 -1.40 9.95
N LEU A 62 11.14 -0.70 10.45
CA LEU A 62 10.80 0.66 10.01
C LEU A 62 11.98 1.63 10.14
N LYS A 63 12.78 1.51 11.21
CA LYS A 63 14.00 2.30 11.41
C LYS A 63 15.05 1.98 10.36
N GLY A 64 15.26 0.70 10.04
CA GLY A 64 16.19 0.28 8.99
C GLY A 64 15.80 0.79 7.60
N ILE A 65 14.50 0.87 7.32
CA ILE A 65 13.97 1.46 6.07
C ILE A 65 14.30 2.96 6.04
N GLN A 66 13.97 3.70 7.11
CA GLN A 66 14.27 5.14 7.23
C GLN A 66 15.77 5.46 7.05
N GLU A 67 16.65 4.63 7.59
CA GLU A 67 18.10 4.84 7.46
C GLU A 67 18.61 4.65 6.04
N THR A 68 17.90 3.87 5.23
CA THR A 68 18.25 3.59 3.83
C THR A 68 17.61 4.60 2.89
N ASP A 69 16.37 5.01 3.18
CA ASP A 69 15.64 6.04 2.46
C ASP A 69 15.18 7.16 3.41
N PRO A 70 15.87 8.31 3.46
CA PRO A 70 15.50 9.45 4.29
C PRO A 70 14.11 10.04 4.00
N ARG A 71 13.52 9.76 2.83
CA ARG A 71 12.14 10.19 2.49
C ARG A 71 11.10 9.37 3.26
N PHE A 72 11.46 8.19 3.76
CA PHE A 72 10.62 7.38 4.62
C PHE A 72 10.53 8.03 6.02
N THR A 73 9.52 8.87 6.20
CA THR A 73 9.32 9.70 7.40
C THR A 73 8.10 9.24 8.22
N GLY A 74 7.77 9.95 9.31
CA GLY A 74 6.57 9.67 10.11
C GLY A 74 5.27 9.66 9.31
N ARG A 75 5.22 10.36 8.16
CA ARG A 75 4.08 10.29 7.24
C ARG A 75 3.90 8.90 6.63
N ALA A 76 4.99 8.22 6.28
CA ALA A 76 4.95 6.86 5.78
C ALA A 76 4.37 5.90 6.84
N ILE A 77 4.84 6.02 8.09
CA ILE A 77 4.36 5.21 9.22
C ILE A 77 2.85 5.43 9.45
N LYS A 78 2.39 6.68 9.41
CA LYS A 78 0.96 7.00 9.49
C LYS A 78 0.17 6.32 8.37
N ASN A 79 0.64 6.44 7.12
CA ASN A 79 -0.04 5.88 5.95
C ASN A 79 -0.15 4.34 6.05
N ILE A 80 0.93 3.66 6.45
CA ILE A 80 0.94 2.22 6.70
C ILE A 80 -0.08 1.86 7.80
N THR A 81 -0.08 2.60 8.90
CA THR A 81 -1.01 2.36 10.02
C THR A 81 -2.47 2.54 9.60
N ASP A 82 -2.77 3.55 8.78
CA ASP A 82 -4.11 3.78 8.27
C ASP A 82 -4.54 2.68 7.29
N ALA A 83 -3.64 2.20 6.44
CA ALA A 83 -3.92 1.08 5.55
C ALA A 83 -4.23 -0.22 6.32
N VAL A 84 -3.45 -0.53 7.37
CA VAL A 84 -3.72 -1.66 8.27
C VAL A 84 -5.11 -1.53 8.90
N LYS A 85 -5.50 -0.34 9.35
CA LYS A 85 -6.84 -0.11 9.92
C LYS A 85 -7.93 -0.32 8.89
N VAL A 86 -7.79 0.23 7.68
CA VAL A 86 -8.76 0.05 6.59
C VAL A 86 -8.94 -1.43 6.31
N ARG A 87 -7.85 -2.19 6.19
CA ARG A 87 -7.90 -3.63 5.97
C ARG A 87 -8.55 -4.41 7.12
N ALA A 88 -8.30 -4.01 8.36
CA ALA A 88 -8.98 -4.62 9.51
C ALA A 88 -10.49 -4.31 9.54
N MET A 89 -10.91 -3.19 8.94
CA MET A 89 -12.30 -2.75 8.84
C MET A 89 -12.97 -3.16 7.52
N ASP A 90 -12.31 -3.98 6.69
CA ASP A 90 -12.85 -4.46 5.42
C ASP A 90 -13.72 -5.71 5.65
N PHE A 91 -14.96 -5.48 6.08
CA PHE A 91 -15.98 -6.51 6.29
C PHE A 91 -17.27 -6.15 5.56
N GLU A 92 -18.02 -7.18 5.17
CA GLU A 92 -19.36 -7.02 4.63
C GLU A 92 -20.37 -7.13 5.77
N LEU A 93 -21.44 -6.34 5.68
CA LEU A 93 -22.57 -6.47 6.60
C LEU A 93 -23.36 -7.73 6.23
N PRO A 94 -23.83 -8.53 7.21
CA PRO A 94 -24.69 -9.67 6.92
C PRO A 94 -25.97 -9.25 6.19
N ASP A 95 -26.33 -9.95 5.12
CA ASP A 95 -27.56 -9.65 4.34
C ASP A 95 -28.82 -9.71 5.20
N GLU A 96 -28.85 -10.63 6.17
CA GLU A 96 -29.92 -10.80 7.18
C GLU A 96 -30.26 -9.49 7.91
N TRP A 97 -29.27 -8.62 8.13
CA TRP A 97 -29.47 -7.32 8.80
C TRP A 97 -30.30 -6.34 7.98
N MET A 98 -30.33 -6.53 6.65
CA MET A 98 -31.14 -5.75 5.71
C MET A 98 -32.49 -6.41 5.43
N GLU A 99 -32.54 -7.75 5.43
CA GLU A 99 -33.77 -8.52 5.26
C GLU A 99 -34.69 -8.42 6.48
N GLU A 100 -34.13 -8.44 7.70
CA GLU A 100 -34.84 -8.33 8.97
C GLU A 100 -34.38 -7.08 9.76
N PRO A 101 -35.07 -5.92 9.60
CA PRO A 101 -34.67 -4.66 10.20
C PRO A 101 -34.54 -4.69 11.74
N GLU A 102 -35.27 -5.57 12.43
CA GLU A 102 -35.17 -5.76 13.87
C GLU A 102 -33.82 -6.34 14.31
N LEU A 103 -33.11 -7.06 13.44
CA LEU A 103 -31.80 -7.62 13.76
C LEU A 103 -30.75 -6.53 13.95
N PHE A 104 -30.76 -5.51 13.09
CA PHE A 104 -29.75 -4.44 13.11
C PHE A 104 -30.33 -3.03 13.00
N LEU A 105 -31.10 -2.70 11.95
CA LEU A 105 -31.51 -1.33 11.63
C LEU A 105 -32.29 -0.62 12.73
N PHE A 106 -33.09 -1.34 13.53
CA PHE A 106 -33.87 -0.76 14.63
C PHE A 106 -33.19 -0.86 16.01
N ARG A 107 -31.98 -1.42 16.10
CA ARG A 107 -31.18 -1.44 17.32
C ARG A 107 -30.68 -0.04 17.68
N ASP A 108 -30.42 0.17 18.97
CA ASP A 108 -29.80 1.38 19.47
C ASP A 108 -28.34 1.53 18.99
N TYR A 109 -27.79 2.72 19.13
CA TYR A 109 -26.47 3.07 18.62
C TYR A 109 -25.36 2.21 19.23
N ASP A 110 -25.36 2.00 20.54
CA ASP A 110 -24.30 1.27 21.24
C ASP A 110 -24.32 -0.22 20.83
N THR A 111 -25.52 -0.80 20.71
CA THR A 111 -25.70 -2.16 20.18
C THR A 111 -25.19 -2.29 18.74
N LYS A 112 -25.59 -1.40 17.82
CA LYS A 112 -25.10 -1.42 16.43
C LYS A 112 -23.59 -1.29 16.35
N LYS A 113 -23.02 -0.39 17.14
CA LYS A 113 -21.58 -0.18 17.19
C LYS A 113 -20.86 -1.46 17.63
N ALA A 114 -21.32 -2.12 18.69
CA ALA A 114 -20.75 -3.38 19.15
C ALA A 114 -20.84 -4.47 18.06
N MET A 115 -22.00 -4.61 17.42
CA MET A 115 -22.19 -5.58 16.32
C MET A 115 -21.24 -5.31 15.14
N ILE A 116 -21.03 -4.05 14.76
CA ILE A 116 -20.06 -3.66 13.73
C ILE A 116 -18.62 -3.92 14.18
N GLU A 117 -18.30 -3.63 15.45
CA GLU A 117 -16.96 -3.88 16.02
C GLU A 117 -16.61 -5.38 16.03
N GLU A 118 -17.60 -6.26 16.20
CA GLU A 118 -17.44 -7.72 16.13
C GLU A 118 -17.11 -8.22 14.71
N LEU A 119 -17.55 -7.52 13.66
CA LEU A 119 -17.21 -7.85 12.27
C LEU A 119 -15.76 -7.49 11.91
N ARG A 120 -15.12 -6.63 12.71
CA ARG A 120 -13.74 -6.19 12.48
C ARG A 120 -12.77 -7.36 12.61
N GLN A 121 -11.89 -7.53 11.63
CA GLN A 121 -10.84 -8.52 11.69
C GLN A 121 -9.71 -8.08 12.65
N PRO A 122 -9.06 -9.01 13.37
CA PRO A 122 -7.92 -8.68 14.20
C PRO A 122 -6.75 -8.19 13.34
N ILE A 123 -6.06 -7.13 13.80
CA ILE A 123 -4.80 -6.71 13.19
C ILE A 123 -3.73 -7.75 13.53
N THR A 124 -3.23 -8.44 12.51
CA THR A 124 -2.15 -9.42 12.65
C THR A 124 -0.79 -8.80 12.36
N ILE A 125 0.28 -9.39 12.89
CA ILE A 125 1.65 -8.96 12.60
C ILE A 125 1.96 -9.09 11.10
N GLU A 126 1.49 -10.17 10.49
CA GLU A 126 1.63 -10.40 9.05
C GLU A 126 1.00 -9.27 8.22
N MET A 127 -0.20 -8.84 8.59
CA MET A 127 -0.86 -7.70 7.94
C MET A 127 0.00 -6.45 8.00
N VAL A 128 0.62 -6.17 9.15
CA VAL A 128 1.50 -5.00 9.31
C VAL A 128 2.75 -5.14 8.45
N ILE A 129 3.39 -6.32 8.38
CA ILE A 129 4.56 -6.56 7.53
C ILE A 129 4.22 -6.35 6.06
N GLN A 130 3.10 -6.93 5.60
CA GLN A 130 2.64 -6.79 4.22
C GLN A 130 2.40 -5.31 3.86
N GLU A 131 1.79 -4.55 4.77
CA GLU A 131 1.54 -3.12 4.58
C GLU A 131 2.83 -2.27 4.60
N ILE A 132 3.80 -2.62 5.45
CA ILE A 132 5.13 -2.00 5.42
C ILE A 132 5.81 -2.26 4.07
N ASN A 133 5.87 -3.52 3.65
CA ASN A 133 6.54 -3.93 2.41
C ASN A 133 5.88 -3.27 1.20
N ARG A 134 4.55 -3.34 1.07
CA ARG A 134 3.81 -2.71 -0.03
C ARG A 134 4.09 -1.21 -0.14
N TYR A 135 4.05 -0.49 0.98
CA TYR A 135 4.31 0.95 1.00
C TYR A 135 5.76 1.24 0.62
N ALA A 136 6.72 0.60 1.29
CA ALA A 136 8.13 0.87 1.08
C ALA A 136 8.61 0.42 -0.32
N ASP A 137 8.14 -0.70 -0.86
CA ASP A 137 8.41 -1.12 -2.24
C ASP A 137 7.95 -0.03 -3.23
N SER A 138 6.77 0.56 -2.98
CA SER A 138 6.28 1.64 -3.82
C SER A 138 7.21 2.85 -3.77
N GLU A 139 7.64 3.29 -2.58
CA GLU A 139 8.57 4.41 -2.41
C GLU A 139 9.94 4.15 -3.08
N PHE A 140 10.53 2.96 -2.87
CA PHE A 140 11.82 2.59 -3.48
C PHE A 140 11.72 2.58 -5.00
N ARG A 141 10.65 2.02 -5.57
CA ARG A 141 10.43 2.02 -7.02
C ARG A 141 10.34 3.42 -7.61
N TYR A 142 9.70 4.36 -6.93
CA TYR A 142 9.60 5.74 -7.43
C TYR A 142 10.92 6.50 -7.32
N ALA A 143 11.75 6.15 -6.35
CA ALA A 143 13.10 6.68 -6.23
C ALA A 143 13.95 6.35 -7.45
N ASP A 144 14.08 5.06 -7.73
CA ASP A 144 14.97 4.57 -8.78
C ASP A 144 14.53 5.09 -10.15
N LYS A 145 13.21 5.11 -10.41
CA LYS A 145 12.64 5.68 -11.63
C LYS A 145 12.86 7.19 -11.76
N SER A 146 12.77 7.93 -10.66
CA SER A 146 13.00 9.38 -10.67
C SER A 146 14.46 9.70 -10.99
N ASP A 147 15.39 8.97 -10.38
CA ASP A 147 16.82 9.16 -10.59
C ASP A 147 17.21 8.77 -12.03
N GLU A 148 16.70 7.65 -12.54
CA GLU A 148 16.92 7.22 -13.93
C GLU A 148 16.35 8.24 -14.93
N ALA A 149 15.16 8.79 -14.68
CA ALA A 149 14.57 9.83 -15.51
C ALA A 149 15.42 11.13 -15.50
N ALA A 150 15.95 11.53 -14.34
CA ALA A 150 16.84 12.68 -14.23
C ALA A 150 18.15 12.47 -15.00
N ILE A 151 18.76 11.30 -14.87
CA ILE A 151 19.98 10.93 -15.62
C ILE A 151 19.71 10.93 -17.13
N ALA A 152 18.62 10.30 -17.57
CA ALA A 152 18.26 10.25 -18.99
C ALA A 152 18.04 11.65 -19.59
N ASN A 153 17.44 12.56 -18.82
CA ASN A 153 17.29 13.96 -19.23
C ASN A 153 18.64 14.68 -19.33
N MET A 154 19.53 14.53 -18.35
CA MET A 154 20.87 15.11 -18.41
C MET A 154 21.68 14.58 -19.60
N VAL A 155 21.63 13.28 -19.89
CA VAL A 155 22.31 12.68 -21.05
C VAL A 155 21.80 13.30 -22.35
N ARG A 156 20.48 13.51 -22.47
CA ARG A 156 19.89 14.17 -23.63
C ARG A 156 20.38 15.62 -23.77
N GLU A 157 20.41 16.38 -22.68
CA GLU A 157 20.90 17.77 -22.67
C GLU A 157 22.38 17.88 -23.06
N PHE A 158 23.23 16.97 -22.55
CA PHE A 158 24.63 16.90 -22.97
C PHE A 158 24.76 16.58 -24.45
N GLY A 159 23.97 15.63 -24.97
CA GLY A 159 23.95 15.30 -26.40
C GLY A 159 23.54 16.49 -27.28
N ILE A 160 22.51 17.24 -26.89
CA ILE A 160 22.08 18.47 -27.58
C ILE A 160 23.21 19.52 -27.56
N THR A 161 23.85 19.69 -26.41
CA THR A 161 24.93 20.67 -26.23
C THR A 161 26.15 20.33 -27.08
N GLU A 162 26.58 19.07 -27.09
CA GLU A 162 27.71 18.61 -27.90
C GLU A 162 27.43 18.76 -29.41
N GLU A 163 26.23 18.39 -29.86
CA GLU A 163 25.83 18.56 -31.25
C GLU A 163 25.75 20.05 -31.65
N ALA A 164 25.24 20.91 -30.78
CA ALA A 164 25.19 22.35 -31.01
C ALA A 164 26.61 22.95 -31.13
N LYS A 165 27.54 22.55 -30.25
CA LYS A 165 28.95 22.97 -30.33
C LYS A 165 29.60 22.53 -31.64
N ARG A 166 29.40 21.28 -32.05
CA ARG A 166 29.95 20.75 -33.31
C ARG A 166 29.52 21.60 -34.50
N ARG A 167 28.21 21.86 -34.63
CA ARG A 167 27.66 22.70 -35.71
C ARG A 167 28.17 24.13 -35.66
N TYR A 168 28.32 24.70 -34.47
CA TYR A 168 28.84 26.06 -34.30
C TYR A 168 30.29 26.17 -34.78
N VAL A 169 31.14 25.21 -34.42
CA VAL A 169 32.56 25.19 -34.85
C VAL A 169 32.64 25.00 -36.37
N GLU A 170 31.87 24.07 -36.94
CA GLU A 170 31.79 23.87 -38.40
C GLU A 170 31.37 25.15 -39.13
N SER A 171 30.40 25.90 -38.58
CA SER A 171 29.94 27.18 -39.15
C SER A 171 30.97 28.32 -39.05
N LYS A 172 31.96 28.22 -38.16
CA LYS A 172 33.03 29.21 -37.95
C LYS A 172 34.28 28.92 -38.78
N GLY A 173 34.41 27.69 -39.28
CA GLY A 173 35.55 27.23 -40.08
C GLY A 173 35.34 27.27 -41.61
N SER A 174 34.18 27.76 -42.08
CA SER A 174 33.87 27.98 -43.50
C SER A 174 33.85 29.46 -43.86
#